data_AF-A0A533ZAA7-F1
#
_entry.id   AF-A0A533ZAA7-F1
#
_cell.length_a   1.000
_cell.length_b   1.000
_cell.length_c   1.000
_cell.angle_alpha   90.00
_cell.angle_beta   90.00
_cell.angle_gamma   90.00
#
_symmetry.space_group_name_H-M   'P 1'
#
loop_
_entity.id
_entity.type
_entity.pdbx_description
1 polymer ?
#
loop_
_entity_poly.entity_id
_entity_poly.type
_entity_poly.pdbx_seq_one_letter_code
_entity_poly.pdbx_strand_id
1 'polypeptide(L)'
;MHDLVSLWHLHREARWPTFTDLNEGQLMTLDTVISGCVTYYLESENGLDPQRVEILESCLADLNGLLPRLRTLATMLLATRHRP
;
A
#
# COMPACT_ATOMS: atom_id res chain seq x y z
N MET A 1 11.62 6.20 -13.67
CA MET A 1 10.23 5.71 -13.58
C MET A 1 10.33 4.20 -13.50
N HIS A 2 10.00 3.59 -12.36
CA HIS A 2 10.08 2.13 -12.22
C HIS A 2 8.84 1.51 -12.90
N ASP A 3 9.02 0.43 -13.65
CA ASP A 3 7.89 -0.33 -14.19
C ASP A 3 7.19 -1.13 -13.08
N LEU A 4 5.97 -1.63 -13.36
CA LEU A 4 5.15 -2.33 -12.37
C LEU A 4 5.84 -3.57 -11.79
N VAL A 5 6.58 -4.33 -12.60
CA VAL A 5 7.27 -5.56 -12.18
C VAL A 5 8.39 -5.19 -11.19
N SER A 6 9.19 -4.18 -11.54
CA SER A 6 10.23 -3.65 -10.66
C SER A 6 9.67 -3.13 -9.34
N LEU A 7 8.54 -2.42 -9.36
CA LEU A 7 7.86 -1.94 -8.14
C LEU A 7 7.33 -3.09 -7.29
N TRP A 8 6.75 -4.11 -7.93
CA TRP A 8 6.23 -5.29 -7.25
C TRP A 8 7.35 -6.08 -6.56
N HIS A 9 8.49 -6.28 -7.22
CA HIS A 9 9.66 -6.91 -6.60
C HIS A 9 10.14 -6.14 -5.36
N LEU A 10 10.30 -4.82 -5.46
CA LEU A 10 10.70 -3.98 -4.33
C LEU A 10 9.70 -4.06 -3.17
N HIS A 11 8.40 -4.07 -3.47
CA HIS A 11 7.36 -4.16 -2.46
C HIS A 11 7.40 -5.52 -1.73
N ARG A 12 7.60 -6.63 -2.45
CA ARG A 12 7.71 -7.97 -1.85
C ARG A 12 8.93 -8.14 -0.93
N GLU A 13 10.01 -7.44 -1.24
CA GLU A 13 11.23 -7.44 -0.43
C GLU A 13 11.16 -6.47 0.75
N ALA A 14 10.20 -5.53 0.73
CA ALA A 14 10.03 -4.58 1.80
C ALA A 14 9.53 -5.27 3.07
N ARG A 15 10.17 -4.96 4.20
CA ARG A 15 9.69 -5.40 5.50
C ARG A 15 8.41 -4.64 5.84
N TRP A 16 7.42 -5.35 6.38
CA TRP A 16 6.25 -4.72 6.97
C TRP A 16 6.68 -3.71 8.06
N PRO A 17 6.31 -2.42 7.94
CA PRO A 17 6.69 -1.42 8.92
C PRO A 17 6.03 -1.70 10.26
N THR A 18 6.75 -1.42 11.35
CA THR A 18 6.19 -1.54 12.70
C THR A 18 5.30 -0.32 12.98
N PHE A 19 4.01 -0.55 13.17
CA PHE A 19 3.06 0.47 13.57
C PHE A 19 2.73 0.36 15.07
N THR A 20 2.44 1.51 15.69
CA THR A 20 1.82 1.60 17.02
C THR A 20 0.37 2.12 16.92
N ASP A 21 -0.20 2.13 15.71
CA ASP A 21 -1.47 2.78 15.40
C ASP A 21 -2.58 1.75 15.13
N LEU A 22 -3.82 2.13 15.46
CA LEU A 22 -5.04 1.35 15.28
C LEU A 22 -5.32 0.97 13.81
N ASN A 23 -4.68 1.67 12.85
CA ASN A 23 -4.91 1.44 11.43
C ASN A 23 -4.10 0.26 10.85
N GLU A 24 -3.24 -0.39 11.64
CA GLU A 24 -2.39 -1.49 11.17
C GLU A 24 -3.20 -2.62 10.50
N GLY A 25 -4.30 -3.06 11.13
CA GLY A 25 -5.15 -4.11 10.56
C GLY A 25 -5.79 -3.73 9.22
N GLN A 26 -6.17 -2.46 9.05
CA GLN A 26 -6.71 -1.96 7.78
C GLN A 26 -5.61 -1.91 6.71
N LEU A 27 -4.40 -1.46 7.07
CA LEU A 27 -3.26 -1.43 6.15
C LEU A 27 -2.84 -2.83 5.72
N MET A 28 -2.80 -3.81 6.64
CA MET A 28 -2.51 -5.22 6.30
C MET A 28 -3.55 -5.80 5.33
N THR A 29 -4.82 -5.43 5.53
CA THR A 29 -5.91 -5.86 4.64
C THR A 29 -5.72 -5.29 3.24
N LEU A 30 -5.46 -3.98 3.13
CA LEU A 30 -5.19 -3.31 1.87
C LEU A 30 -3.97 -3.90 1.16
N ASP A 31 -2.88 -4.12 1.89
CA ASP A 31 -1.66 -4.75 1.38
C ASP A 31 -1.92 -6.14 0.79
N THR A 32 -2.65 -6.98 1.53
CA THR A 32 -2.98 -8.35 1.10
C THR A 32 -3.83 -8.35 -0.17
N VAL A 33 -4.87 -7.49 -0.23
CA VAL A 33 -5.81 -7.44 -1.36
C VAL A 33 -5.12 -6.89 -2.61
N ILE A 34 -4.37 -5.79 -2.47
CA ILE A 34 -3.61 -5.19 -3.59
C ILE A 34 -2.56 -6.19 -4.08
N SER A 35 -1.83 -6.84 -3.18
CA SER A 35 -0.85 -7.88 -3.50
C SER A 35 -1.44 -9.03 -4.31
N GLY A 36 -2.65 -9.50 -3.94
CA GLY A 36 -3.37 -10.52 -4.69
C GLY A 36 -3.74 -10.06 -6.11
N CYS A 37 -4.16 -8.80 -6.26
CA CYS A 37 -4.49 -8.23 -7.57
C CYS A 37 -3.27 -8.06 -8.46
N VAL A 38 -2.15 -7.57 -7.92
CA VAL A 38 -0.89 -7.42 -8.66
C VAL A 38 -0.33 -8.78 -9.08
N THR A 39 -0.34 -9.77 -8.16
CA THR A 39 0.09 -11.13 -8.48
C THR A 39 -0.76 -11.72 -9.61
N TYR A 40 -2.09 -11.61 -9.51
CA TYR A 40 -2.98 -12.08 -10.56
C TYR A 40 -2.71 -11.39 -11.90
N TYR A 41 -2.52 -10.06 -11.92
CA TYR A 41 -2.22 -9.34 -13.15
C TYR A 41 -0.93 -9.82 -13.81
N LEU A 42 0.11 -10.08 -13.02
CA LEU A 42 1.41 -10.53 -13.53
C LEU A 42 1.41 -11.98 -14.01
N GLU A 43 0.52 -12.82 -13.46
CA GLU A 43 0.38 -14.23 -13.84
C GLU A 43 -0.67 -14.46 -14.95
N SER A 44 -1.57 -13.49 -15.17
CA SER A 44 -2.66 -13.57 -16.15
C SER A 44 -2.22 -13.04 -17.52
N GLU A 45 -2.48 -13.82 -18.58
CA GLU A 45 -2.30 -13.38 -19.96
C GLU A 45 -3.31 -12.30 -20.40
N ASN A 46 -4.45 -12.22 -19.71
CA ASN A 46 -5.56 -11.32 -20.06
C ASN A 46 -5.62 -10.05 -19.20
N GLY A 47 -4.64 -9.83 -18.33
CA GLY A 47 -4.64 -8.72 -17.37
C GLY A 47 -5.69 -8.90 -16.27
N LEU A 48 -6.18 -7.78 -15.71
CA LEU A 48 -7.19 -7.76 -14.65
C LEU A 48 -8.60 -7.90 -15.21
N ASP A 49 -9.43 -8.71 -14.57
CA ASP A 49 -10.87 -8.74 -14.82
C ASP A 49 -11.58 -7.52 -14.16
N PRO A 50 -12.84 -7.23 -14.55
CA PRO A 50 -13.59 -6.08 -14.02
C PRO A 50 -13.74 -6.09 -12.49
N GLN A 51 -13.91 -7.26 -11.88
CA GLN A 51 -14.08 -7.38 -10.44
C GLN A 51 -12.81 -6.94 -9.70
N ARG A 52 -11.64 -7.35 -10.20
CA ARG A 52 -10.35 -6.93 -9.61
C ARG A 52 -10.06 -5.46 -9.82
N VAL A 53 -10.52 -4.86 -10.92
CA VAL A 53 -10.45 -3.41 -11.14
C VAL A 53 -11.27 -2.68 -10.08
N GLU A 54 -12.53 -3.07 -9.86
CA GLU A 54 -13.40 -2.48 -8.82
C GLU A 54 -12.79 -2.62 -7.41
N ILE A 55 -12.19 -3.77 -7.12
CA ILE A 55 -11.47 -3.99 -5.85
C ILE A 55 -10.33 -3.00 -5.69
N LEU A 56 -9.48 -2.82 -6.72
CA LEU A 56 -8.35 -1.90 -6.66
C LEU A 56 -8.80 -0.44 -6.53
N GLU A 57 -9.87 -0.04 -7.21
CA GLU A 57 -10.45 1.30 -7.08
C GLU A 57 -10.94 1.58 -5.65
N SER A 58 -11.60 0.59 -5.04
CA SER A 58 -12.01 0.66 -3.63
C SER A 58 -10.80 0.77 -2.69
N CYS A 59 -9.79 -0.09 -2.87
CA CYS A 59 -8.56 -0.02 -2.08
C CYS A 59 -7.83 1.32 -2.24
N LEU A 60 -7.85 1.91 -3.43
CA LEU A 60 -7.27 3.23 -3.68
C LEU A 60 -8.03 4.33 -2.93
N ALA A 61 -9.36 4.26 -2.88
CA ALA A 61 -10.18 5.19 -2.10
C ALA A 61 -9.87 5.09 -0.60
N ASP A 62 -9.77 3.87 -0.07
CA ASP A 62 -9.41 3.62 1.33
C ASP A 62 -8.00 4.14 1.67
N LEU A 63 -7.01 3.85 0.81
CA LEU A 63 -5.65 4.38 0.96
C LEU A 63 -5.64 5.91 0.94
N ASN A 64 -6.40 6.54 0.05
CA ASN A 64 -6.51 8.01 0.01
C ASN A 64 -7.08 8.59 1.30
N GLY A 65 -7.99 7.88 1.97
CA GLY A 65 -8.49 8.26 3.30
C GLY A 65 -7.42 8.17 4.41
N LEU A 66 -6.51 7.20 4.30
CA LEU A 66 -5.45 6.95 5.30
C LEU A 66 -4.20 7.82 5.09
N LEU A 67 -3.84 8.15 3.85
CA LEU A 67 -2.62 8.87 3.49
C LEU A 67 -2.44 10.21 4.22
N PRO A 68 -3.44 11.08 4.38
CA PRO A 68 -3.31 12.34 5.13
C PRO A 68 -2.87 12.10 6.59
N ARG A 69 -3.38 11.04 7.23
CA ARG A 69 -3.05 10.68 8.61
C ARG A 69 -1.62 10.16 8.70
N LEU A 70 -1.23 9.28 7.77
CA LEU A 70 0.15 8.76 7.70
C LEU A 70 1.18 9.86 7.44
N ARG A 71 0.89 10.79 6.53
CA ARG A 71 1.74 11.97 6.27
C ARG A 71 1.88 12.83 7.52
N THR A 72 0.78 13.09 8.21
CA THR A 72 0.77 13.88 9.46
C THR A 72 1.65 13.22 10.52
N LEU A 73 1.53 11.90 10.72
CA LEU A 73 2.38 11.15 11.65
C LEU A 73 3.86 11.21 11.25
N ALA A 74 4.19 11.01 9.97
CA ALA A 74 5.56 11.10 9.48
C ALA A 74 6.15 12.50 9.71
N THR A 75 5.38 13.56 9.43
CA THR A 75 5.81 14.95 9.70
C THR A 75 6.03 15.20 11.19
N MET A 76 5.15 14.70 12.07
CA MET A 76 5.32 14.82 13.53
C MET A 76 6.55 14.05 14.04
N LEU A 77 6.80 12.85 13.51
CA LEU A 77 7.99 12.06 13.85
C LEU A 77 9.29 12.72 13.38
N LEU A 78 9.29 13.34 12.20
CA LEU A 78 10.45 14.09 11.70
C LEU A 78 10.66 15.40 12.50
N ALA A 79 9.60 16.07 12.91
CA ALA A 79 9.68 17.28 13.74
C ALA A 79 10.20 16.99 15.15
N THR A 80 9.87 15.83 15.72
CA THR A 80 10.33 15.44 17.07
C THR A 80 11.76 14.91 17.11
N ARG A 81 12.29 14.34 16.01
CA ARG A 81 13.71 13.97 15.88
C ARG A 81 14.68 15.17 15.83
N HIS A 82 14.18 16.39 15.64
CA HIS A 82 14.98 17.62 15.59
C HIS A 82 15.03 18.41 16.91
N ARG A 83 14.59 17.84 18.04
CA ARG A 83 14.80 18.49 19.33
C ARG A 83 16.19 18.12 19.87
N PRO A 84 17.09 19.10 20.12
CA PRO A 84 18.42 18.84 20.69
C PRO A 84 18.35 18.27 22.11
#